data_AF-A0A521Z2W8-F1
#
_entry.id   AF-A0A521Z2W8-F1
#
_cell.length_a   1.000
_cell.length_b   1.000
_cell.length_c   1.000
_cell.angle_alpha   90.00
_cell.angle_beta   90.00
_cell.angle_gamma   90.00
#
_symmetry.space_group_name_H-M   'P 1'
#
loop_
_entity.id
_entity.type
_entity.pdbx_description
1 polymer ?
#
loop_
_entity_poly.entity_id
_entity_poly.type
_entity_poly.pdbx_seq_one_letter_code
_entity_poly.pdbx_strand_id
1 'polypeptide(L)'
;MRVLLALLLDVRVRFDPLAIGGAVLLILLGAAVFSTFSLIIACLVKTRERFMGIGQVLTMPLFFASNAIYPTSMMPRWLQVISHMNPLTYQVDGLRELLLVGAPAAPVGLATDFLVLTGALVVLVIASARIYPNIAR
;
A
#
# COMPACT_ATOMS: atom_id res chain seq x y z
N MET A 1 10.38 13.79 20.47
CA MET A 1 10.36 12.41 21.02
C MET A 1 10.65 11.33 19.97
N ARG A 2 9.91 11.23 18.86
CA ARG A 2 10.10 10.16 17.84
C ARG A 2 11.45 10.19 17.11
N VAL A 3 11.99 11.37 16.81
CA VAL A 3 13.32 11.53 16.16
C VAL A 3 14.47 11.17 17.11
N LEU A 4 14.33 11.47 18.40
CA LEU A 4 15.27 11.08 19.46
C LEU A 4 15.33 9.55 19.63
N LEU A 5 14.19 8.86 19.53
CA LEU A 5 14.12 7.39 19.54
C LEU A 5 14.76 6.76 18.30
N ALA A 6 14.59 7.35 17.11
CA ALA A 6 15.23 6.88 15.88
C ALA A 6 16.77 6.99 15.94
N LEU A 7 17.28 8.07 16.55
CA LEU A 7 18.71 8.27 16.84
C LEU A 7 19.23 7.29 17.91
N LEU A 8 18.40 6.94 18.90
CA LEU A 8 18.72 5.96 19.95
C LEU A 8 18.71 4.50 19.47
N LEU A 9 17.95 4.18 18.40
CA LEU A 9 17.82 2.85 17.81
C LEU A 9 18.81 2.55 16.67
N ASP A 10 19.74 3.47 16.37
CA ASP A 10 20.65 3.42 15.20
C ASP A 10 19.94 3.09 13.88
N VAL A 11 18.68 3.52 13.72
CA VAL A 11 17.98 3.40 12.43
C VAL A 11 18.58 4.45 11.51
N ARG A 12 19.59 4.03 10.75
CA ARG A 12 20.20 4.84 9.70
C ARG A 12 19.16 5.06 8.60
N VAL A 13 18.48 6.19 8.66
CA VAL A 13 17.55 6.61 7.60
C VAL A 13 18.38 7.13 6.42
N ARG A 14 18.05 6.69 5.21
CA ARG A 14 18.71 7.15 3.99
C ARG A 14 18.18 8.53 3.61
N PHE A 15 18.95 9.58 3.87
CA PHE A 15 18.60 10.96 3.53
C PHE A 15 18.97 11.37 2.10
N ASP A 16 19.12 10.40 1.21
CA ASP A 16 19.45 10.66 -0.19
C ASP A 16 18.24 11.31 -0.91
N PRO A 17 18.41 12.45 -1.61
CA PRO A 17 17.30 13.14 -2.27
C PRO A 17 16.52 12.29 -3.28
N LEU A 18 17.20 11.37 -4.00
CA LEU A 18 16.53 10.47 -4.94
C LEU A 18 15.70 9.43 -4.19
N ALA A 19 16.22 8.93 -3.07
CA ALA A 19 15.51 7.99 -2.21
C ALA A 19 14.22 8.61 -1.63
N ILE A 20 14.31 9.86 -1.17
CA ILE A 20 13.17 10.62 -0.67
C ILE A 20 12.17 10.88 -1.80
N GLY A 21 12.65 11.31 -2.98
CA GLY A 21 11.79 11.53 -4.15
C GLY A 21 11.03 10.27 -4.56
N GLY A 22 11.72 9.12 -4.60
CA GLY A 22 11.11 7.82 -4.86
C GLY A 22 10.07 7.44 -3.80
N ALA A 23 10.36 7.69 -2.52
CA ALA A 23 9.43 7.35 -1.44
C ALA A 23 8.17 8.20 -1.51
N VAL A 24 8.30 9.50 -1.79
CA VAL A 24 7.16 10.40 -2.02
C VAL A 24 6.31 9.92 -3.19
N LEU A 25 6.94 9.56 -4.31
CA LEU A 25 6.21 9.03 -5.47
C LEU A 25 5.45 7.74 -5.13
N LEU A 26 6.07 6.83 -4.39
CA LEU A 26 5.46 5.57 -3.96
C LEU A 26 4.28 5.80 -2.99
N ILE A 27 4.39 6.79 -2.10
CA ILE A 27 3.30 7.24 -1.23
C ILE A 27 2.14 7.77 -2.06
N LEU A 28 2.41 8.64 -3.04
CA LEU A 28 1.38 9.20 -3.92
C LEU A 28 0.68 8.10 -4.75
N LEU A 29 1.43 7.13 -5.28
CA LEU A 29 0.87 5.99 -6.00
C LEU A 29 -0.03 5.14 -5.11
N GLY A 30 0.44 4.73 -3.93
CA GLY A 30 -0.41 3.96 -3.02
C GLY A 30 -1.62 4.75 -2.51
N ALA A 31 -1.47 6.05 -2.24
CA ALA A 31 -2.59 6.92 -1.90
C ALA A 31 -3.63 6.97 -3.03
N ALA A 32 -3.19 7.06 -4.29
CA ALA A 32 -4.08 7.00 -5.45
C ALA A 32 -4.80 5.64 -5.54
N VAL A 33 -4.07 4.53 -5.40
CA VAL A 33 -4.63 3.16 -5.40
C VAL A 33 -5.74 3.01 -4.36
N PHE A 34 -5.46 3.35 -3.10
CA PHE A 34 -6.43 3.19 -2.01
C PHE A 34 -7.55 4.23 -2.06
N SER A 35 -7.29 5.42 -2.59
CA SER A 35 -8.33 6.43 -2.84
C SER A 35 -9.32 5.95 -3.92
N THR A 36 -8.83 5.41 -5.04
CA THR A 36 -9.69 4.85 -6.09
C THR A 36 -10.45 3.61 -5.60
N PHE A 37 -9.81 2.74 -4.82
CA PHE A 37 -10.48 1.61 -4.18
C PHE A 37 -11.62 2.08 -3.24
N SER A 38 -11.35 3.08 -2.41
CA SER A 38 -12.34 3.71 -1.53
C SER A 38 -13.50 4.31 -2.34
N LEU A 39 -13.21 4.99 -3.45
CA LEU A 39 -14.23 5.54 -4.34
C LEU A 39 -15.14 4.45 -4.92
N ILE A 40 -14.58 3.31 -5.35
CA ILE A 40 -15.36 2.16 -5.83
C ILE A 40 -16.33 1.68 -4.75
N ILE A 41 -15.86 1.54 -3.50
CA ILE A 41 -16.73 1.13 -2.39
C ILE A 41 -17.81 2.19 -2.15
N ALA A 42 -17.48 3.47 -2.14
CA ALA A 42 -18.46 4.56 -1.95
C ALA A 42 -19.54 4.54 -3.05
N CYS A 43 -19.16 4.24 -4.29
CA CYS A 43 -20.07 4.08 -5.42
C CYS A 43 -21.02 2.88 -5.23
N LEU A 44 -20.51 1.74 -4.75
CA LEU A 44 -21.31 0.53 -4.51
C LEU A 44 -22.22 0.66 -3.28
N VAL A 45 -21.73 1.33 -2.25
CA VAL A 45 -22.36 1.43 -0.94
C VAL A 45 -23.08 2.77 -0.86
N LYS A 46 -24.36 2.76 -1.25
CA LYS A 46 -25.23 3.95 -1.38
C LYS A 46 -25.52 4.72 -0.06
N THR A 47 -24.92 4.35 1.07
CA THR A 47 -25.08 5.04 2.36
C THR A 47 -23.76 5.31 3.06
N ARG A 48 -23.64 6.49 3.67
CA ARG A 48 -22.42 6.95 4.36
C ARG A 48 -22.02 6.06 5.53
N GLU A 49 -22.99 5.61 6.33
CA GLU A 49 -22.76 4.76 7.50
C GLU A 49 -22.15 3.41 7.12
N ARG A 50 -22.69 2.77 6.06
CA ARG A 50 -22.15 1.49 5.56
C ARG A 50 -20.76 1.68 4.97
N PHE A 51 -20.53 2.77 4.23
CA PHE A 51 -19.21 3.08 3.68
C PHE A 51 -18.15 3.22 4.78
N MET A 52 -18.45 4.00 5.83
CA MET A 52 -17.54 4.18 6.96
C MET A 52 -17.27 2.85 7.68
N GLY A 53 -18.30 2.05 7.94
CA GLY A 53 -18.15 0.74 8.57
C GLY A 53 -17.31 -0.22 7.75
N ILE A 54 -17.57 -0.33 6.44
CA ILE A 54 -16.83 -1.20 5.52
C ILE A 54 -15.36 -0.76 5.45
N GLY A 55 -15.09 0.54 5.33
CA GLY A 55 -13.72 1.05 5.27
C GLY A 55 -12.90 0.65 6.51
N GLN A 56 -13.47 0.78 7.71
CA GLN A 56 -12.81 0.39 8.95
C GLN A 56 -12.58 -1.13 9.04
N VAL A 57 -13.61 -1.91 8.72
CA VAL A 57 -13.53 -3.39 8.75
C VAL A 57 -12.52 -3.92 7.75
N LEU A 58 -12.39 -3.30 6.57
CA LEU A 58 -11.43 -3.74 5.54
C LEU A 58 -9.99 -3.32 5.85
N THR A 59 -9.79 -2.20 6.53
CA THR A 59 -8.44 -1.67 6.81
C THR A 59 -7.60 -2.69 7.57
N MET A 60 -8.12 -3.27 8.66
CA MET A 60 -7.34 -4.20 9.48
C MET A 60 -6.93 -5.48 8.71
N PRO A 61 -7.85 -6.24 8.08
CA PRO A 61 -7.49 -7.39 7.24
C PRO A 61 -6.49 -7.04 6.15
N LEU A 62 -6.63 -5.88 5.50
CA LEU A 62 -5.70 -5.44 4.45
C LEU A 62 -4.29 -5.19 5.01
N PHE A 63 -4.18 -4.59 6.20
CA PHE A 63 -2.90 -4.39 6.87
C PHE A 63 -2.27 -5.72 7.31
N PHE A 64 -3.05 -6.63 7.92
CA PHE A 64 -2.57 -7.95 8.35
C PHE A 64 -2.19 -8.86 7.18
N ALA A 65 -2.93 -8.78 6.08
CA ALA A 65 -2.62 -9.47 4.85
C ALA A 65 -1.48 -8.82 4.06
N SER A 66 -0.90 -7.72 4.55
CA SER A 66 0.28 -7.09 3.96
C SER A 66 1.51 -7.39 4.81
N ASN A 67 2.69 -7.07 4.27
CA ASN A 67 3.93 -7.14 5.03
C ASN A 67 4.06 -6.00 6.07
N ALA A 68 3.10 -5.07 6.18
CA ALA A 68 3.21 -3.91 7.07
C ALA A 68 3.46 -4.27 8.55
N ILE A 69 2.78 -5.32 9.04
CA ILE A 69 2.84 -5.74 10.45
C ILE A 69 3.85 -6.86 10.65
N TYR A 70 3.81 -7.88 9.78
CA TYR A 70 4.67 -9.06 9.87
C TYR A 70 5.44 -9.27 8.56
N PRO A 71 6.71 -9.71 8.63
CA PRO A 71 7.43 -10.10 7.43
C PRO A 71 6.77 -11.29 6.76
N THR A 72 6.71 -11.28 5.42
CA THR A 72 6.12 -12.35 4.61
C THR A 72 6.74 -13.72 4.87
N SER A 73 8.01 -13.77 5.28
CA SER A 73 8.71 -15.02 5.64
C SER A 73 8.14 -15.72 6.88
N MET A 74 7.47 -14.99 7.78
CA MET A 74 6.85 -15.55 8.98
C MET A 74 5.38 -15.95 8.76
N MET A 75 4.80 -15.64 7.60
CA MET A 75 3.40 -15.93 7.30
C MET A 75 3.21 -17.40 6.86
N PRO A 76 2.07 -18.03 7.17
CA PRO A 76 1.71 -19.32 6.60
C PRO A 76 1.52 -19.22 5.08
N ARG A 77 1.73 -20.33 4.36
CA ARG A 77 1.82 -20.31 2.88
C ARG A 77 0.59 -19.71 2.19
N TRP A 78 -0.61 -19.95 2.71
CA TRP A 78 -1.85 -19.37 2.16
C TRP A 78 -1.89 -17.84 2.30
N LEU A 79 -1.40 -17.31 3.42
CA LEU A 79 -1.38 -15.87 3.69
C LEU A 79 -0.29 -15.17 2.87
N GLN A 80 0.83 -15.84 2.60
CA GLN A 80 1.85 -15.34 1.67
C GLN A 80 1.25 -15.07 0.28
N VAL A 81 0.43 -15.99 -0.24
CA VAL A 81 -0.23 -15.81 -1.54
C VAL A 81 -1.15 -14.58 -1.52
N ILE A 82 -1.94 -14.40 -0.46
CA ILE A 82 -2.81 -13.22 -0.31
C ILE A 82 -1.96 -11.95 -0.24
N SER A 83 -0.85 -11.97 0.49
CA SER A 83 0.06 -10.83 0.62
C SER A 83 0.69 -10.43 -0.71
N HIS A 84 1.04 -11.38 -1.57
CA HIS A 84 1.54 -11.08 -2.91
C HIS A 84 0.49 -10.49 -3.85
N MET A 85 -0.81 -10.67 -3.58
CA MET A 85 -1.88 -10.00 -4.33
C MET A 85 -2.22 -8.62 -3.78
N ASN A 86 -1.76 -8.30 -2.57
CA ASN A 86 -2.09 -7.06 -1.90
C ASN A 86 -1.14 -5.93 -2.34
N PRO A 87 -1.63 -4.85 -2.99
CA PRO A 87 -0.79 -3.73 -3.43
C PRO A 87 -0.09 -3.02 -2.25
N LEU A 88 -0.65 -3.10 -1.04
CA LEU A 88 -0.03 -2.54 0.16
C LEU A 88 1.33 -3.18 0.45
N THR A 89 1.50 -4.47 0.14
CA THR A 89 2.78 -5.19 0.34
C THR A 89 3.92 -4.50 -0.42
N TYR A 90 3.71 -4.22 -1.70
CA TYR A 90 4.67 -3.57 -2.58
C TYR A 90 4.96 -2.11 -2.15
N GLN A 91 3.94 -1.41 -1.65
CA GLN A 91 4.15 -0.07 -1.10
C GLN A 91 5.07 -0.10 0.12
N VAL A 92 4.85 -1.03 1.06
CA VAL A 92 5.69 -1.11 2.26
C VAL A 92 7.09 -1.60 1.92
N ASP A 93 7.23 -2.60 1.04
CA ASP A 93 8.52 -3.14 0.62
C ASP A 93 9.38 -2.05 -0.04
N GLY A 94 8.84 -1.30 -1.00
CA GLY A 94 9.56 -0.20 -1.65
C GLY A 94 9.89 0.96 -0.69
N LEU A 95 9.01 1.28 0.27
CA LEU A 95 9.32 2.29 1.28
C LEU A 95 10.46 1.87 2.20
N ARG A 96 10.53 0.59 2.59
CA ARG A 96 11.65 0.08 3.39
C ARG A 96 12.96 0.14 2.62
N GLU A 97 12.97 -0.29 1.35
CA GLU A 97 14.18 -0.27 0.52
C GLU A 97 14.70 1.16 0.27
N LEU A 98 13.81 2.14 0.14
CA LEU A 98 14.18 3.53 -0.10
C LEU A 98 14.64 4.25 1.17
N LEU A 99 13.96 4.05 2.29
CA LEU A 99 14.15 4.87 3.50
C LEU A 99 15.08 4.24 4.54
N LEU A 100 15.22 2.92 4.59
CA LEU A 100 16.01 2.23 5.61
C LEU A 100 17.35 1.77 5.05
N VAL A 101 18.45 2.24 5.63
CA VAL A 101 19.79 1.75 5.29
C VAL A 101 20.00 0.35 5.87
N GLY A 102 20.42 -0.59 5.03
CA GLY A 102 20.67 -1.98 5.46
C GLY A 102 19.41 -2.84 5.55
N ALA A 103 18.24 -2.34 5.14
CA ALA A 103 17.08 -3.19 4.95
C ALA A 103 17.39 -4.26 3.89
N PRO A 104 16.89 -5.50 4.05
CA PRO A 104 16.93 -6.48 2.98
C PRO A 104 16.31 -5.87 1.73
N ALA A 105 16.95 -6.08 0.56
CA ALA A 105 16.36 -5.69 -0.70
C ALA A 105 14.94 -6.24 -0.80
N ALA A 106 14.00 -5.47 -1.37
CA ALA A 106 12.64 -5.94 -1.53
C ALA A 106 12.68 -7.30 -2.28
N PRO A 107 11.88 -8.30 -1.86
CA PRO A 107 11.96 -9.65 -2.42
C PRO A 107 11.83 -9.70 -3.95
N VAL A 108 11.13 -8.72 -4.53
CA VAL A 108 10.82 -8.61 -5.95
C VAL A 108 11.50 -7.40 -6.61
N GLY A 109 12.16 -6.55 -5.82
CA GLY A 109 12.86 -5.34 -6.24
C GLY A 109 11.96 -4.12 -6.47
N LEU A 110 12.54 -2.94 -6.25
CA LEU A 110 11.89 -1.64 -6.33
C LEU A 110 11.10 -1.39 -7.64
N ALA A 111 11.66 -1.78 -8.79
CA ALA A 111 11.01 -1.57 -10.08
C ALA A 111 9.67 -2.35 -10.18
N THR A 112 9.63 -3.55 -9.61
CA THR A 112 8.42 -4.37 -9.56
C THR A 112 7.38 -3.73 -8.64
N ASP A 113 7.81 -3.15 -7.52
CA ASP A 113 6.89 -2.46 -6.60
C ASP A 113 6.16 -1.29 -7.29
N PHE A 114 6.91 -0.46 -8.01
CA PHE A 114 6.34 0.63 -8.81
C PHE A 114 5.42 0.11 -9.92
N LEU A 115 5.81 -0.96 -10.60
CA LEU A 115 5.02 -1.57 -11.68
C LEU A 115 3.70 -2.13 -11.16
N VAL A 116 3.72 -2.85 -10.04
CA VAL A 116 2.52 -3.42 -9.44
C VAL A 116 1.58 -2.34 -8.93
N LEU A 117 2.09 -1.30 -8.25
CA LEU A 117 1.25 -0.19 -7.80
C LEU A 117 0.63 0.58 -8.97
N THR A 118 1.40 0.85 -10.01
CA THR A 118 0.90 1.53 -11.21
C THR A 118 -0.12 0.67 -11.95
N GLY A 119 0.14 -0.64 -12.10
CA GLY A 119 -0.79 -1.59 -12.69
C GLY A 119 -2.09 -1.70 -11.89
N ALA A 120 -2.00 -1.80 -10.57
CA ALA A 120 -3.16 -1.81 -9.68
C ALA A 120 -3.97 -0.52 -9.80
N LEU A 121 -3.31 0.64 -9.86
CA LEU A 121 -3.96 1.93 -10.05
C LEU A 121 -4.73 1.96 -11.38
N VAL A 122 -4.09 1.57 -12.49
CA VAL A 122 -4.72 1.54 -13.81
C VAL A 122 -5.94 0.63 -13.81
N VAL A 123 -5.82 -0.58 -13.25
CA VAL A 123 -6.94 -1.53 -13.15
C VAL A 123 -8.09 -0.96 -12.32
N LEU A 124 -7.81 -0.36 -11.17
CA LEU A 124 -8.82 0.24 -10.30
C LEU A 124 -9.48 1.47 -10.94
N VAL A 125 -8.72 2.32 -11.63
CA VAL A 125 -9.25 3.49 -12.35
C VAL A 125 -10.20 3.03 -13.46
N ILE A 126 -9.80 2.02 -14.24
CA ILE A 126 -10.67 1.44 -15.27
C ILE A 126 -11.93 0.83 -14.64
N ALA A 127 -11.80 0.09 -13.53
CA ALA A 127 -12.93 -0.49 -12.83
C ALA A 127 -13.89 0.59 -12.30
N SER A 128 -13.35 1.63 -11.66
CA SER A 128 -14.09 2.79 -11.16
C SER A 128 -14.85 3.49 -12.29
N ALA A 129 -14.19 3.75 -13.41
CA ALA A 129 -14.79 4.37 -14.59
C ALA A 129 -15.94 3.55 -15.20
N ARG A 130 -15.89 2.21 -15.12
CA ARG A 130 -16.98 1.32 -15.58
C ARG A 130 -18.14 1.22 -14.59
N ILE A 131 -17.87 1.31 -13.29
CA ILE A 131 -18.90 1.21 -12.26
C ILE A 131 -19.72 2.51 -12.17
N TYR A 132 -19.08 3.66 -12.38
CA TYR A 132 -19.71 4.98 -12.29
C TYR A 132 -20.99 5.16 -13.16
N PRO A 133 -20.99 4.82 -14.47
CA PRO A 133 -22.18 4.96 -15.31
C PRO A 133 -23.36 4.06 -14.90
N ASN A 134 -23.12 2.95 -14.18
CA ASN A 134 -24.20 2.08 -13.72
C ASN A 134 -24.93 2.59 -12.47
N ILE A 135 -24.38 3.60 -11.79
CA ILE A 135 -24.97 4.16 -10.55
C ILE A 135 -25.71 5.48 -10.83
N ALA A 136 -25.37 6.18 -11.90
CA ALA A 136 -26.01 7.43 -12.33
C ALA A 136 -27.33 7.22 -13.10
N ARG A 137 -27.76 5.97 -13.32
CA ARG A 137 -29.12 5.61 -13.74
C ARG A 137 -29.97 5.26 -12.53
#